data_AF-A0A3L7SSA3-F1
#
_entry.id   AF-A0A3L7SSA3-F1
#
_cell.length_a   1.000
_cell.length_b   1.000
_cell.length_c   1.000
_cell.angle_alpha   90.00
_cell.angle_beta   90.00
_cell.angle_gamma   90.00
#
_symmetry.space_group_name_H-M   'P 1'
#
loop_
_entity.id
_entity.type
_entity.pdbx_description
1 polymer ?
#
loop_
_entity_poly.entity_id
_entity_poly.type
_entity_poly.pdbx_seq_one_letter_code
_entity_poly.pdbx_strand_id
1 'polypeptide(L)'
;MMRLRQSWWMASLAGMLAAVTGLLPARAAEVEQALPTGRTLVLVAGAGTFKDPAIKARPGAEKDAKAVFSLLTDGKHLKVAPTDSRLLVGTEESTREKFLEGLNWLV
;
A
#
# COMPACT_ATOMS: atom_id res chain seq x y z
N MET A 1 4.98 50.55 -40.84
CA MET A 1 4.00 49.97 -39.88
C MET A 1 4.12 48.45 -39.86
N MET A 2 5.02 47.85 -39.07
CA MET A 2 5.25 46.38 -39.02
C MET A 2 5.54 45.87 -37.60
N ARG A 3 4.95 46.46 -36.54
CA ARG A 3 5.21 46.03 -35.15
C ARG A 3 4.02 45.37 -34.43
N LEU A 4 2.81 45.37 -35.01
CA LEU A 4 1.63 44.77 -34.35
C LEU A 4 1.46 43.27 -34.59
N ARG A 5 2.02 42.69 -35.67
CA ARG A 5 1.86 41.25 -35.97
C ARG A 5 2.81 40.35 -35.18
N GLN A 6 3.92 40.87 -34.66
CA GLN A 6 4.96 40.06 -33.99
C GLN A 6 4.61 39.73 -32.53
N SER A 7 3.79 40.56 -31.87
CA SER A 7 3.32 40.36 -30.49
C SER A 7 2.36 39.16 -30.36
N TRP A 8 1.59 38.87 -31.41
CA TRP A 8 0.61 37.78 -31.41
C TRP A 8 1.24 36.39 -31.54
N TRP A 9 2.42 36.29 -32.16
CA TRP A 9 3.14 35.01 -32.29
C TRP A 9 3.88 34.63 -31.01
N MET A 10 4.40 35.62 -30.27
CA MET A 10 5.02 35.40 -28.97
C MET A 10 4.01 34.93 -27.91
N ALA A 11 2.79 35.47 -27.92
CA ALA A 11 1.72 35.04 -27.01
C ALA A 11 1.28 33.59 -27.26
N SER A 12 1.20 33.18 -28.53
CA SER A 12 0.88 31.80 -28.91
C SER A 12 2.00 30.82 -28.53
N LEU A 13 3.26 31.22 -28.63
CA LEU A 13 4.41 30.37 -28.26
C LEU A 13 4.47 30.15 -26.73
N ALA A 14 4.15 31.17 -25.94
CA ALA A 14 4.08 31.06 -24.47
C ALA A 14 2.90 30.17 -24.01
N GLY A 15 1.74 30.24 -24.68
CA GLY A 15 0.61 29.35 -24.42
C GLY A 15 0.89 27.89 -24.77
N MET A 16 1.64 27.64 -25.85
CA MET A 16 2.02 26.29 -26.26
C MET A 16 3.07 25.68 -25.32
N LEU A 17 3.98 26.49 -24.75
CA LEU A 17 4.95 26.00 -23.76
C LEU A 17 4.29 25.58 -22.44
N ALA A 18 3.24 26.29 -22.00
CA ALA A 18 2.48 25.94 -20.79
C ALA A 18 1.62 24.68 -20.97
N ALA A 19 1.13 24.42 -22.18
CA ALA A 19 0.38 23.19 -22.50
C ALA A 19 1.26 21.94 -22.48
N VAL A 20 2.56 22.05 -22.82
CA VAL A 20 3.48 20.90 -22.85
C VAL A 20 3.91 20.48 -21.43
N THR A 21 3.98 21.40 -20.47
CA THR A 21 4.34 21.05 -19.07
C THR A 21 3.22 20.34 -18.30
N GLY A 22 1.97 20.44 -18.75
CA GLY A 22 0.81 19.81 -18.09
C GLY A 22 0.59 18.32 -18.38
N LEU A 23 1.38 17.74 -19.30
CA LEU A 23 1.26 16.34 -19.73
C LEU A 23 2.19 15.38 -19.00
N LEU A 24 3.02 15.86 -18.06
CA LEU A 24 3.81 14.98 -17.22
C LEU A 24 2.87 14.25 -16.26
N PRO A 25 2.79 12.91 -16.29
CA PRO A 25 1.99 12.18 -15.32
C PRO A 25 2.55 12.52 -13.93
N ALA A 26 1.70 13.11 -13.09
CA ALA A 26 2.00 13.26 -11.67
C ALA A 26 2.25 11.86 -11.13
N ARG A 27 3.51 11.44 -11.02
CA ARG A 27 3.86 10.22 -10.31
C ARG A 27 3.48 10.48 -8.86
N ALA A 28 2.44 9.78 -8.40
CA ALA A 28 2.13 9.68 -6.98
C ALA A 28 3.44 9.35 -6.26
N ALA A 29 3.74 10.08 -5.20
CA ALA A 29 4.94 9.88 -4.40
C ALA A 29 5.03 8.38 -4.06
N GLU A 30 6.05 7.73 -4.60
CA GLU A 30 6.33 6.32 -4.35
C GLU A 30 6.62 6.20 -2.85
N VAL A 31 5.78 5.42 -2.17
CA VAL A 31 5.88 5.26 -0.72
C VAL A 31 7.25 4.69 -0.41
N GLU A 32 8.06 5.46 0.32
CA GLU A 32 9.46 5.16 0.56
C GLU A 32 9.58 3.83 1.34
N GLN A 33 9.96 2.76 0.65
CA GLN A 33 10.10 1.42 1.23
C GLN A 33 11.33 1.36 2.16
N ALA A 34 11.32 0.44 3.14
CA ALA A 34 12.44 0.32 4.07
C ALA A 34 13.71 -0.16 3.38
N LEU A 35 14.84 0.38 3.83
CA LEU A 35 16.16 -0.11 3.45
C LEU A 35 16.39 -1.52 4.05
N PRO A 36 17.15 -2.39 3.36
CA PRO A 36 17.34 -3.80 3.75
C PRO A 36 17.92 -4.02 5.16
N THR A 37 18.58 -3.02 5.74
CA THR A 37 19.31 -3.11 7.02
C THR A 37 18.47 -2.70 8.25
N GLY A 38 17.23 -2.25 8.06
CA GLY A 38 16.28 -1.85 9.12
C GLY A 38 14.93 -2.55 8.98
N ARG A 39 14.96 -3.85 8.66
CA ARG A 39 13.82 -4.66 8.27
C ARG A 39 12.76 -4.72 9.37
N THR A 40 11.53 -4.30 9.06
CA THR A 40 10.37 -4.47 9.94
C THR A 40 9.51 -5.61 9.40
N LEU A 41 9.33 -6.67 10.19
CA LEU A 41 8.50 -7.81 9.82
C LEU A 41 7.11 -7.69 10.45
N VAL A 42 6.06 -7.96 9.67
CA VAL A 42 4.67 -7.91 10.12
C VAL A 42 3.98 -9.25 9.85
N LEU A 43 3.44 -9.85 10.90
CA LEU A 43 2.52 -10.99 10.81
C LEU A 43 1.22 -10.60 11.51
N VAL A 44 0.10 -10.62 10.78
CA VAL A 44 -1.22 -10.36 11.34
C VAL A 44 -2.11 -11.57 11.06
N ALA A 45 -2.84 -12.03 12.08
CA ALA A 45 -3.78 -13.13 11.95
C ALA A 45 -5.15 -12.76 12.51
N GLY A 46 -6.22 -13.16 11.82
CA GLY A 46 -7.60 -12.96 12.26
C GLY A 46 -8.46 -14.18 11.95
N ALA A 47 -8.91 -14.87 12.99
CA ALA A 47 -9.79 -16.05 12.87
C ALA A 47 -11.21 -15.66 13.28
N GLY A 48 -12.09 -15.45 12.29
CA GLY A 48 -13.46 -15.00 12.51
C GLY A 48 -14.50 -16.11 12.50
N THR A 49 -14.28 -17.13 11.68
CA THR A 49 -15.12 -18.33 11.60
C THR A 49 -14.24 -19.57 11.74
N PHE A 50 -14.84 -20.67 12.15
CA PHE A 50 -14.13 -21.91 12.45
C PHE A 50 -14.87 -23.09 11.80
N LYS A 51 -14.13 -24.07 11.28
CA LYS A 51 -14.72 -25.32 10.78
C LYS A 51 -15.35 -26.15 11.89
N ASP A 52 -14.78 -26.06 13.09
CA ASP A 52 -15.31 -26.71 14.28
C ASP A 52 -16.48 -25.86 14.85
N PRO A 53 -17.72 -26.38 14.80
CA PRO A 53 -18.89 -25.67 15.29
C PRO A 53 -18.91 -25.49 16.81
N ALA A 54 -18.07 -26.22 17.56
CA ALA A 54 -17.92 -26.02 19.00
C ALA A 54 -17.17 -24.72 19.33
N ILE A 55 -16.44 -24.15 18.38
CA ILE A 55 -15.70 -22.90 18.58
C ILE A 55 -16.62 -21.71 18.29
N LYS A 56 -16.77 -20.83 19.28
CA LYS A 56 -17.56 -19.60 19.13
C LYS A 56 -16.95 -18.67 18.09
N ALA A 57 -17.72 -18.35 17.06
CA ALA A 57 -17.32 -17.41 16.00
C ALA A 57 -17.04 -15.99 16.54
N ARG A 58 -16.12 -15.29 15.86
CA ARG A 58 -15.71 -13.91 16.12
C ARG A 58 -15.78 -13.08 14.83
N PRO A 59 -16.98 -12.70 14.37
CA PRO A 59 -17.18 -12.12 13.03
C PRO A 59 -16.38 -10.83 12.74
N GLY A 60 -15.92 -10.11 13.76
CA GLY A 60 -15.06 -8.93 13.59
C GLY A 60 -13.58 -9.23 13.33
N ALA A 61 -13.08 -10.41 13.72
CA ALA A 61 -11.64 -10.67 13.80
C ALA A 61 -10.91 -10.57 12.45
N GLU A 62 -11.52 -11.04 11.36
CA GLU A 62 -10.94 -10.93 10.02
C GLU A 62 -10.93 -9.49 9.51
N LYS A 63 -11.96 -8.71 9.84
CA LYS A 63 -12.04 -7.30 9.48
C LYS A 63 -10.98 -6.50 10.23
N ASP A 64 -10.84 -6.77 11.53
CA ASP A 64 -9.85 -6.11 12.39
C ASP A 64 -8.43 -6.44 11.92
N ALA A 65 -8.14 -7.71 11.62
CA ALA A 65 -6.85 -8.13 11.07
C ALA A 65 -6.51 -7.43 9.75
N LYS A 66 -7.47 -7.33 8.82
CA LYS A 66 -7.28 -6.59 7.55
C LYS A 66 -7.02 -5.11 7.80
N ALA A 67 -7.73 -4.49 8.73
CA ALA A 67 -7.55 -3.07 9.06
C ALA A 67 -6.18 -2.80 9.69
N VAL A 68 -5.75 -3.63 10.63
CA VAL A 68 -4.43 -3.54 11.25
C VAL A 68 -3.33 -3.78 10.23
N PHE A 69 -3.45 -4.83 9.40
CA PHE A 69 -2.47 -5.10 8.34
C PHE A 69 -2.35 -3.91 7.39
N SER A 70 -3.46 -3.38 6.90
CA SER A 70 -3.47 -2.19 6.04
C SER A 70 -2.79 -0.99 6.70
N LEU A 71 -3.01 -0.74 7.99
CA LEU A 71 -2.38 0.36 8.71
C LEU A 71 -0.86 0.18 8.83
N LEU A 72 -0.40 -1.05 9.07
CA LEU A 72 1.03 -1.36 9.24
C LEU A 72 1.78 -1.40 7.90
N THR A 73 1.10 -1.64 6.79
CA THR A 73 1.73 -1.78 5.46
C THR A 73 1.39 -0.62 4.51
N ASP A 74 0.74 0.43 4.98
CA ASP A 74 0.42 1.59 4.13
C ASP A 74 1.65 2.43 3.74
N GLY A 75 2.78 2.16 4.40
CA GLY A 75 4.06 2.85 4.27
C GLY A 75 4.05 4.32 4.69
N LYS A 76 2.94 4.81 5.26
CA LYS A 76 2.84 6.12 5.91
C LYS A 76 3.32 6.05 7.35
N HIS A 77 3.05 4.93 8.03
CA HIS A 77 3.37 4.76 9.45
C HIS A 77 4.60 3.89 9.69
N LEU A 78 4.72 2.77 8.97
CA LEU A 78 5.87 1.88 9.01
C LEU A 78 6.34 1.61 7.59
N LYS A 79 7.64 1.72 7.37
CA LYS A 79 8.25 1.33 6.10
C LYS A 79 8.40 -0.20 6.09
N VAL A 80 7.36 -0.92 5.67
CA VAL A 80 7.38 -2.38 5.57
C VAL A 80 7.42 -2.77 4.10
N ALA A 81 8.40 -3.59 3.70
CA ALA A 81 8.43 -4.12 2.35
C ALA A 81 7.30 -5.14 2.17
N PRO A 82 6.69 -5.27 0.97
CA PRO A 82 5.59 -6.23 0.76
C PRO A 82 5.96 -7.68 1.12
N THR A 83 7.22 -8.09 0.86
CA THR A 83 7.75 -9.42 1.20
C THR A 83 7.93 -9.66 2.69
N ASP A 84 7.86 -8.58 3.49
CA ASP A 84 8.10 -8.53 4.92
C ASP A 84 6.79 -8.42 5.71
N SER A 85 5.68 -8.71 5.03
CA SER A 85 4.34 -8.65 5.60
C SER A 85 3.54 -9.90 5.23
N ARG A 86 2.84 -10.48 6.21
CA ARG A 86 1.94 -11.63 6.02
C ARG A 86 0.61 -11.41 6.75
N LEU A 87 -0.49 -11.69 6.05
CA LEU A 87 -1.85 -11.65 6.59
C LEU A 87 -2.48 -13.05 6.52
N LEU A 88 -2.93 -13.56 7.66
CA LEU A 88 -3.57 -14.87 7.79
C LEU A 88 -5.04 -14.69 8.20
N VAL A 89 -5.98 -14.89 7.27
CA VAL A 89 -7.42 -14.70 7.50
C VAL A 89 -8.24 -15.78 6.80
N GLY A 90 -9.41 -16.09 7.34
CA GLY A 90 -10.28 -17.16 6.82
C GLY A 90 -9.88 -18.55 7.33
N THR A 91 -10.75 -19.53 7.12
CA THR A 91 -10.67 -20.85 7.76
C THR A 91 -9.48 -21.71 7.33
N GLU A 92 -8.89 -21.45 6.15
CA GLU A 92 -7.75 -22.21 5.65
C GLU A 92 -6.40 -21.60 6.08
N GLU A 93 -6.33 -20.26 6.18
CA GLU A 93 -5.07 -19.56 6.44
C GLU A 93 -4.88 -19.20 7.93
N SER A 94 -5.96 -19.02 8.68
CA SER A 94 -5.90 -18.74 10.13
C SER A 94 -5.79 -20.01 10.99
N THR A 95 -5.15 -21.05 10.45
CA THR A 95 -4.91 -22.33 11.13
C THR A 95 -3.70 -22.26 12.07
N ARG A 96 -3.61 -23.22 12.99
CA ARG A 96 -2.47 -23.32 13.91
C ARG A 96 -1.17 -23.52 13.15
N GLU A 97 -1.18 -24.40 12.15
CA GLU A 97 -0.02 -24.73 11.32
C GLU A 97 0.51 -23.49 10.62
N LYS A 98 -0.37 -22.75 9.92
CA LYS A 98 0.00 -21.51 9.22
C LYS A 98 0.49 -20.42 10.14
N PHE A 99 -0.12 -20.30 11.33
CA PHE A 99 0.33 -19.32 12.31
C PHE A 99 1.74 -19.65 12.85
N LEU A 100 2.04 -20.92 13.11
CA LEU A 100 3.38 -21.36 13.52
C LEU A 100 4.42 -21.19 12.41
N GLU A 101 4.07 -21.51 11.15
CA GLU A 101 4.91 -21.21 9.98
C GLU A 101 5.21 -19.70 9.90
N GLY A 102 4.22 -18.85 10.16
CA GLY A 102 4.36 -17.40 10.23
C GLY A 102 5.27 -16.95 11.36
N LEU A 103 5.12 -17.49 12.57
CA LEU A 103 5.98 -17.17 13.72
C LEU A 103 7.43 -17.56 13.47
N ASN A 104 7.67 -18.75 12.91
CA ASN A 104 9.02 -19.20 12.56
C ASN A 104 9.65 -18.34 11.46
N TRP A 105 8.83 -17.71 10.61
CA TRP A 105 9.33 -16.77 9.61
C TRP A 105 9.74 -15.40 10.19
N LEU A 106 9.29 -15.05 11.40
CA LEU A 106 9.64 -13.78 12.06
C LEU A 106 11.04 -13.78 12.72
N VAL A 107 11.63 -14.95 12.93
CA VAL A 107 12.90 -15.15 13.67
C VAL A 107 13.97 -15.78 12.78
#